data_AF-A0A7S1SBT1-F1
#
_entry.id   AF-A0A7S1SBT1-F1
#
_cell.length_a   1.000
_cell.length_b   1.000
_cell.length_c   1.000
_cell.angle_alpha   90.00
_cell.angle_beta   90.00
_cell.angle_gamma   90.00
#
_symmetry.space_group_name_H-M   'P 1'
#
loop_
_entity.id
_entity.type
_entity.pdbx_description
1 polymer ?
#
loop_
_entity_poly.entity_id
_entity_poly.type
_entity_poly.pdbx_seq_one_letter_code
_entity_poly.pdbx_strand_id
1 'polypeptide(L)'
;EPAGADAGQLVSALAVVLSVHCSRAAGGRGCDSMGRTLFHAAREPAVGVSDYLERIRRRLRCSKECLVMALVYLDRIAEADAEVAISNLTVHRLLLTAILVASKFQDDNGFDNARYAKVGGIGLAELNALERDFCQRVGWRLHVEPEQYGWYCDLVSMAAPAA
;
A
#
# COMPACT_ATOMS: atom_id res chain seq x y z
N GLU A 1 28.34 -8.00 -5.05
CA GLU A 1 26.92 -7.89 -4.68
C GLU A 1 26.38 -6.61 -5.29
N PRO A 2 25.64 -6.63 -6.42
CA PRO A 2 25.16 -5.38 -7.00
C PRO A 2 24.11 -4.79 -6.05
N ALA A 3 24.21 -3.48 -5.86
CA ALA A 3 23.52 -2.70 -4.85
C ALA A 3 22.00 -2.72 -5.06
N GLY A 4 21.32 -3.71 -4.50
CA GLY A 4 19.86 -3.73 -4.41
C GLY A 4 19.39 -2.61 -3.49
N ALA A 5 18.51 -1.74 -3.98
CA ALA A 5 17.98 -0.55 -3.31
C ALA A 5 17.84 -0.75 -1.79
N ASP A 6 18.43 0.14 -0.99
CA ASP A 6 18.31 0.10 0.46
C ASP A 6 16.81 0.15 0.85
N ALA A 7 16.43 -0.52 1.93
CA ALA A 7 15.04 -0.56 2.36
C ALA A 7 14.47 0.85 2.62
N GLY A 8 15.32 1.84 2.94
CA GLY A 8 14.95 3.25 2.99
C GLY A 8 14.65 3.87 1.62
N GLN A 9 15.37 3.49 0.57
CA GLN A 9 15.13 3.96 -0.80
C GLN A 9 13.77 3.46 -1.33
N LEU A 10 13.42 2.20 -1.05
CA LEU A 10 12.11 1.64 -1.40
C LEU A 10 10.98 2.41 -0.70
N VAL A 11 11.11 2.69 0.59
CA VAL A 11 10.11 3.48 1.34
C VAL A 11 9.94 4.87 0.75
N SER A 12 11.05 5.54 0.42
CA SER A 12 11.02 6.86 -0.20
C SER A 12 10.31 6.82 -1.56
N ALA A 13 10.69 5.88 -2.43
CA ALA A 13 10.10 5.73 -3.75
C ALA A 13 8.60 5.39 -3.70
N LEU A 14 8.18 4.42 -2.87
CA LEU A 14 6.76 4.11 -2.68
C LEU A 14 5.98 5.33 -2.16
N ALA A 15 6.54 6.05 -1.19
CA ALA A 15 5.88 7.23 -0.65
C ALA A 15 5.74 8.34 -1.70
N VAL A 16 6.75 8.54 -2.56
CA VAL A 16 6.70 9.49 -3.67
C VAL A 16 5.61 9.10 -4.67
N VAL A 17 5.60 7.84 -5.12
CA VAL A 17 4.59 7.33 -6.06
C VAL A 17 3.19 7.56 -5.51
N LEU A 18 2.93 7.12 -4.27
CA LEU A 18 1.62 7.29 -3.65
C LEU A 18 1.24 8.77 -3.43
N SER A 19 2.20 9.64 -3.08
CA SER A 19 1.96 11.07 -2.95
C SER A 19 1.61 11.74 -4.28
N VAL A 20 2.21 11.28 -5.39
CA VAL A 20 1.86 11.73 -6.74
C VAL A 20 0.45 11.29 -7.11
N HIS A 21 0.06 10.05 -6.81
CA HIS A 21 -1.31 9.58 -7.02
C HIS A 21 -2.32 10.40 -6.23
N CYS A 22 -2.06 10.68 -4.94
CA CYS A 22 -2.91 11.52 -4.11
C CYS A 22 -3.05 12.95 -4.67
N SER A 23 -1.94 13.55 -5.12
CA SER A 23 -1.92 14.91 -5.68
C SER A 23 -2.73 15.03 -6.97
N ARG A 24 -2.71 13.99 -7.81
CA ARG A 24 -3.50 13.92 -9.06
C ARG A 24 -4.98 13.72 -8.78
N ALA A 25 -5.33 12.92 -7.77
CA ALA A 25 -6.71 12.73 -7.34
C ALA A 25 -7.35 14.03 -6.83
N ALA A 26 -6.58 14.90 -6.15
CA ALA A 26 -7.06 16.20 -5.67
C ALA A 26 -7.39 17.22 -6.79
N GLY A 27 -6.78 17.06 -7.98
CA GLY A 27 -7.03 17.93 -9.14
C GLY A 27 -8.27 17.56 -9.97
N GLY A 28 -8.88 16.40 -9.70
CA GLY A 28 -10.14 15.97 -10.31
C GLY A 28 -11.32 16.64 -9.61
N ARG A 29 -12.00 17.56 -10.32
CA ARG A 29 -13.21 18.24 -9.83
C ARG A 29 -14.23 17.24 -9.27
N GLY A 30 -14.57 17.42 -7.99
CA GLY A 30 -15.82 17.05 -7.32
C GLY A 30 -16.46 15.71 -7.69
N CYS A 31 -16.31 14.71 -6.82
CA CYS A 31 -17.26 13.60 -6.75
C CYS A 31 -17.79 13.45 -5.31
N ASP A 32 -18.64 14.37 -4.88
CA ASP A 32 -19.47 14.22 -3.68
C ASP A 32 -20.59 13.15 -3.87
N SER A 33 -20.41 12.25 -4.85
CA SER A 33 -21.35 11.19 -5.22
C SER A 33 -20.69 9.85 -5.59
N MET A 34 -19.38 9.68 -5.36
CA MET A 34 -18.78 8.34 -5.38
C MET A 34 -18.95 7.74 -3.97
N GLY A 35 -19.55 6.55 -3.87
CA GLY A 35 -19.86 5.93 -2.58
C GLY A 35 -18.62 5.81 -1.69
N ARG A 36 -18.73 6.21 -0.41
CA ARG A 36 -17.64 6.04 0.55
C ARG A 36 -17.29 4.55 0.69
N THR A 37 -16.11 4.16 0.22
CA THR A 37 -15.58 2.81 0.41
C THR A 37 -15.09 2.60 1.84
N LEU A 38 -14.84 1.34 2.24
CA LEU A 38 -14.28 1.03 3.57
C LEU A 38 -12.89 1.64 3.79
N PHE A 39 -12.16 1.91 2.71
CA PHE A 39 -10.84 2.53 2.75
C PHE A 39 -10.87 4.02 3.08
N HIS A 40 -12.02 4.68 3.04
CA HIS A 40 -12.10 6.10 3.41
C HIS A 40 -11.99 6.30 4.92
N ALA A 41 -10.94 6.98 5.35
CA ALA A 41 -10.83 7.49 6.71
C ALA A 41 -11.90 8.57 6.98
N ALA A 42 -12.34 8.67 8.24
CA ALA A 42 -13.29 9.71 8.65
C ALA A 42 -12.71 11.13 8.55
N ARG A 43 -11.38 11.26 8.68
CA ARG A 43 -10.61 12.48 8.50
C ARG A 43 -9.23 12.10 8.00
N GLU A 44 -8.60 13.01 7.26
CA GLU A 44 -7.21 12.88 6.83
C GLU A 44 -6.28 12.60 8.04
N PRO A 45 -5.47 11.54 8.00
CA PRO A 45 -4.48 11.27 9.03
C PRO A 45 -3.43 12.38 9.11
N ALA A 46 -3.10 12.82 10.32
CA ALA A 46 -2.05 13.83 10.53
C ALA A 46 -0.63 13.32 10.24
N VAL A 47 -0.45 12.00 10.14
CA VAL A 47 0.83 11.37 9.82
C VAL A 47 1.00 11.30 8.30
N GLY A 48 2.15 11.73 7.79
CA GLY A 48 2.48 11.62 6.37
C GLY A 48 2.59 10.16 5.92
N VAL A 49 2.40 9.91 4.62
CA VAL A 49 2.49 8.56 4.03
C VAL A 49 3.87 7.94 4.27
N SER A 50 4.94 8.72 4.10
CA SER A 50 6.32 8.27 4.32
C SER A 50 6.55 7.81 5.77
N ASP A 51 6.13 8.62 6.75
CA ASP A 51 6.29 8.30 8.17
C ASP A 51 5.48 7.07 8.57
N TYR A 52 4.28 6.93 8.01
CA TYR A 52 3.41 5.79 8.24
C TYR A 52 3.99 4.50 7.66
N LEU A 53 4.48 4.53 6.42
CA LEU A 53 5.14 3.42 5.76
C LEU A 53 6.40 2.98 6.52
N GLU A 54 7.22 3.95 6.94
CA GLU A 54 8.43 3.70 7.68
C GLU A 54 8.14 3.09 9.07
N ARG A 55 7.05 3.52 9.72
CA ARG A 55 6.55 2.90 10.96
C ARG A 55 6.15 1.45 10.74
N ILE A 56 5.41 1.15 9.68
CA ILE A 56 4.99 -0.20 9.31
C ILE A 56 6.23 -1.08 9.10
N ARG A 57 7.14 -0.67 8.21
CA ARG A 57 8.37 -1.41 7.88
C ARG A 57 9.17 -1.76 9.12
N ARG A 58 9.44 -0.78 10.00
CA ARG A 58 10.24 -0.99 11.22
C ARG A 58 9.55 -1.91 12.24
N ARG A 59 8.23 -1.82 12.39
CA ARG A 59 7.49 -2.55 13.44
C ARG A 59 7.03 -3.94 13.01
N LEU A 60 6.82 -4.15 11.71
CA LEU A 60 6.32 -5.39 11.11
C LEU A 60 7.38 -6.16 10.32
N ARG A 61 8.63 -5.65 10.28
CA ARG A 61 9.77 -6.32 9.62
C ARG A 61 9.47 -6.70 8.17
N CYS A 62 8.70 -5.87 7.46
CA CYS A 62 8.32 -6.13 6.08
C CYS A 62 9.56 -6.25 5.21
N SER A 63 9.62 -7.34 4.44
CA SER A 63 10.64 -7.61 3.43
C SER A 63 10.53 -6.61 2.27
N LYS A 64 11.59 -6.50 1.45
CA LYS A 64 11.59 -5.61 0.28
C LYS A 64 10.56 -6.10 -0.74
N GLU A 65 10.53 -7.41 -0.90
CA GLU A 65 9.63 -8.19 -1.73
C GLU A 65 8.17 -7.89 -1.35
N CYS A 66 7.84 -7.92 -0.07
CA CYS A 66 6.51 -7.59 0.44
C CYS A 66 6.08 -6.15 0.08
N LEU A 67 7.00 -5.18 0.14
CA LEU A 67 6.70 -3.79 -0.26
C LEU A 67 6.47 -3.65 -1.77
N VAL A 68 7.27 -4.32 -2.59
CA VAL A 68 7.08 -4.33 -4.05
C VAL A 68 5.74 -4.98 -4.41
N MET A 69 5.42 -6.12 -3.79
CA MET A 69 4.14 -6.80 -3.99
C MET A 69 2.95 -5.93 -3.56
N ALA A 70 3.08 -5.19 -2.46
CA ALA A 70 2.05 -4.25 -2.02
C ALA A 70 1.82 -3.14 -3.06
N LEU A 71 2.87 -2.64 -3.72
CA LEU A 71 2.74 -1.66 -4.80
C LEU A 71 1.97 -2.22 -5.99
N VAL A 72 2.29 -3.46 -6.41
CA VAL A 72 1.54 -4.16 -7.48
C VAL A 72 0.05 -4.25 -7.12
N TYR A 73 -0.27 -4.57 -5.86
CA TYR A 73 -1.66 -4.70 -5.42
C TYR A 73 -2.39 -3.35 -5.36
N LEU A 74 -1.69 -2.27 -5.03
CA LEU A 74 -2.25 -0.91 -5.06
C LEU A 74 -2.58 -0.46 -6.48
N ASP A 75 -1.76 -0.81 -7.46
CA ASP A 75 -2.07 -0.56 -8.87
C ASP A 75 -3.26 -1.41 -9.33
N ARG A 76 -3.27 -2.71 -8.99
CA ARG A 76 -4.39 -3.62 -9.33
C ARG A 76 -5.73 -3.13 -8.79
N ILE A 77 -5.80 -2.66 -7.54
CA ILE A 77 -7.07 -2.17 -6.98
C ILE A 77 -7.49 -0.83 -7.60
N ALA A 78 -6.53 0.04 -7.93
CA ALA A 78 -6.81 1.30 -8.60
C ALA A 78 -7.29 1.11 -10.06
N GLU A 79 -6.81 0.08 -10.75
CA GLU A 79 -7.28 -0.31 -12.08
C GLU A 79 -8.64 -1.03 -12.04
N ALA A 80 -8.85 -1.89 -11.05
CA ALA A 80 -10.06 -2.70 -10.94
C ALA A 80 -11.29 -1.87 -10.54
N ASP A 81 -11.09 -0.81 -9.76
CA ASP A 81 -12.19 -0.09 -9.14
C ASP A 81 -11.93 1.43 -9.03
N ALA A 82 -12.59 2.19 -9.91
CA ALA A 82 -12.53 3.64 -9.92
C ALA A 82 -13.09 4.29 -8.64
N GLU A 83 -13.90 3.59 -7.84
CA GLU A 83 -14.38 4.07 -6.54
C GLU A 83 -13.28 4.06 -5.47
N VAL A 84 -12.22 3.26 -5.66
CA VAL A 84 -11.07 3.16 -4.76
C VAL A 84 -9.93 4.05 -5.28
N ALA A 85 -10.22 5.35 -5.41
CA ALA A 85 -9.19 6.33 -5.73
C ALA A 85 -8.15 6.41 -4.59
N ILE A 86 -6.86 6.33 -4.93
CA ILE A 86 -5.76 6.58 -4.00
C ILE A 86 -5.71 8.09 -3.72
N SER A 87 -6.16 8.47 -2.52
CA SER A 87 -6.26 9.85 -2.06
C SER A 87 -5.76 9.97 -0.62
N ASN A 88 -5.63 11.19 -0.11
CA ASN A 88 -5.22 11.43 1.29
C ASN A 88 -6.15 10.79 2.33
N LEU A 89 -7.40 10.48 1.96
CA LEU A 89 -8.36 9.81 2.85
C LEU A 89 -8.27 8.29 2.79
N THR A 90 -7.73 7.71 1.71
CA THR A 90 -7.72 6.25 1.49
C THR A 90 -6.34 5.62 1.60
N VAL A 91 -5.28 6.37 1.28
CA VAL A 91 -3.92 5.86 1.11
C VAL A 91 -3.39 5.09 2.33
N HIS A 92 -3.61 5.56 3.56
CA HIS A 92 -3.10 4.86 4.75
C HIS A 92 -3.76 3.51 4.99
N ARG A 93 -5.07 3.41 4.73
CA ARG A 93 -5.82 2.14 4.89
C ARG A 93 -5.48 1.17 3.76
N LEU A 94 -5.40 1.68 2.52
CA LEU A 94 -4.99 0.89 1.36
C LEU A 94 -3.58 0.34 1.54
N LEU A 95 -2.63 1.19 1.93
CA LEU A 95 -1.23 0.79 2.12
C LEU A 95 -1.09 -0.28 3.21
N LEU A 96 -1.73 -0.09 4.37
CA LEU A 96 -1.70 -1.10 5.44
C LEU A 96 -2.26 -2.44 4.97
N THR A 97 -3.37 -2.41 4.23
CA THR A 97 -4.08 -3.61 3.78
C THR A 97 -3.30 -4.33 2.68
N ALA A 98 -2.73 -3.60 1.72
CA ALA A 98 -1.88 -4.15 0.68
C ALA A 98 -0.64 -4.84 1.25
N ILE A 99 0.03 -4.23 2.23
CA ILE A 99 1.19 -4.82 2.92
C ILE A 99 0.78 -6.07 3.72
N LEU A 100 -0.36 -6.04 4.42
CA LEU A 100 -0.87 -7.21 5.13
C LEU A 100 -1.09 -8.40 4.18
N VAL A 101 -1.79 -8.16 3.07
CA VAL A 101 -2.11 -9.19 2.08
C VAL A 101 -0.84 -9.71 1.41
N ALA A 102 0.10 -8.82 1.06
CA ALA A 102 1.40 -9.19 0.50
C ALA A 102 2.20 -10.08 1.45
N SER A 103 2.32 -9.66 2.72
CA SER A 103 3.04 -10.43 3.73
C SER A 103 2.42 -11.81 3.94
N LYS A 104 1.10 -11.92 4.03
CA LYS A 104 0.42 -13.22 4.17
C LYS A 104 0.58 -14.14 2.96
N PHE A 105 0.77 -13.57 1.77
CA PHE A 105 0.91 -14.35 0.55
C PHE A 105 2.37 -14.77 0.28
N GLN A 106 3.36 -14.02 0.77
CA GLN A 106 4.77 -14.21 0.46
C GLN A 106 5.62 -14.65 1.65
N ASP A 107 5.35 -14.15 2.86
CA ASP A 107 6.21 -14.37 4.01
C ASP A 107 5.73 -15.61 4.80
N ASP A 108 6.57 -16.64 4.91
CA ASP A 108 6.26 -17.86 5.69
C ASP A 108 6.06 -17.59 7.19
N ASN A 109 6.64 -16.51 7.71
CA ASN A 109 6.61 -16.16 9.13
C ASN A 109 6.09 -14.72 9.36
N GLY A 110 4.86 -14.48 8.92
CA GLY A 110 4.15 -13.22 9.10
C GLY A 110 3.59 -13.01 10.51
N PHE A 111 3.16 -11.77 10.80
CA PHE A 111 2.41 -11.44 12.00
C PHE A 111 0.88 -11.62 11.80
N ASP A 112 0.14 -11.78 12.89
CA ASP A 112 -1.32 -11.81 12.85
C ASP A 112 -1.96 -10.43 12.57
N ASN A 113 -3.23 -10.42 12.18
CA ASN A 113 -3.96 -9.17 11.91
C ASN A 113 -4.00 -8.25 13.13
N ALA A 114 -4.01 -8.80 14.36
CA ALA A 114 -4.01 -8.01 15.58
C ALA A 114 -2.76 -7.14 15.69
N ARG A 115 -1.60 -7.69 15.32
CA ARG A 115 -0.34 -6.95 15.27
C ARG A 115 -0.35 -5.86 14.19
N TYR A 116 -0.84 -6.18 13.00
CA TYR A 116 -0.97 -5.20 11.91
C TYR A 116 -1.92 -4.06 12.29
N ALA A 117 -3.09 -4.37 12.87
CA ALA A 117 -4.07 -3.38 13.31
C ALA A 117 -3.47 -2.43 14.36
N LYS A 118 -2.73 -2.98 15.34
CA LYS A 118 -2.03 -2.20 16.36
C LYS A 118 -0.97 -1.26 15.77
N VAL A 119 -0.20 -1.70 14.77
CA VAL A 119 0.83 -0.86 14.12
C VAL A 119 0.19 0.16 13.17
N GLY A 120 -0.90 -0.20 12.50
CA GLY A 120 -1.69 0.68 11.64
C GLY A 120 -2.48 1.74 12.42
N GLY A 121 -2.79 1.47 13.70
CA GLY A 121 -3.58 2.36 14.55
C GLY A 121 -5.07 2.28 14.25
N ILE A 122 -5.56 1.12 13.81
CA ILE A 122 -6.97 0.86 13.51
C ILE A 122 -7.49 -0.34 14.29
N GLY A 123 -8.81 -0.53 14.34
CA GLY A 123 -9.40 -1.67 15.03
C GLY A 123 -9.10 -3.00 14.32
N LEU A 124 -8.98 -4.10 15.07
CA LEU A 124 -8.80 -5.43 14.47
C LEU A 124 -9.98 -5.82 13.56
N ALA A 125 -11.21 -5.60 14.04
CA ALA A 125 -12.41 -5.89 13.24
C ALA A 125 -12.45 -5.06 11.95
N GLU A 126 -12.00 -3.81 12.02
CA GLU A 126 -11.86 -2.91 10.88
C GLU A 126 -10.82 -3.44 9.89
N LEU A 127 -9.61 -3.77 10.34
CA LEU A 127 -8.58 -4.35 9.46
C LEU A 127 -9.03 -5.65 8.81
N ASN A 128 -9.72 -6.53 9.54
CA ASN A 128 -10.26 -7.76 8.99
C ASN A 128 -11.31 -7.50 7.89
N ALA A 129 -12.12 -6.45 8.04
CA ALA A 129 -13.08 -6.04 7.01
C ALA A 129 -12.37 -5.48 5.77
N LEU A 130 -11.37 -4.62 5.98
CA LEU A 130 -10.54 -4.06 4.91
C LEU A 130 -9.83 -5.15 4.12
N GLU A 131 -9.23 -6.14 4.79
CA GLU A 131 -8.55 -7.27 4.14
C GLU A 131 -9.49 -8.04 3.21
N ARG A 132 -10.70 -8.38 3.69
CA ARG A 132 -11.68 -9.12 2.87
C ARG A 132 -12.13 -8.31 1.65
N ASP A 133 -12.49 -7.04 1.86
CA ASP A 133 -12.93 -6.15 0.79
C ASP A 133 -11.81 -5.91 -0.24
N PHE A 134 -10.56 -5.76 0.22
CA PHE A 134 -9.38 -5.63 -0.65
C PHE A 134 -9.21 -6.86 -1.54
N CYS A 135 -9.18 -8.07 -0.96
CA CYS A 135 -9.02 -9.32 -1.72
C CYS A 135 -10.15 -9.52 -2.75
N GLN A 136 -11.38 -9.12 -2.40
CA GLN A 136 -12.52 -9.17 -3.33
C GLN A 136 -12.35 -8.20 -4.50
N ARG A 137 -11.94 -6.95 -4.24
CA ARG A 137 -11.77 -5.93 -5.29
C ARG A 137 -10.62 -6.24 -6.24
N VAL A 138 -9.51 -6.79 -5.74
CA VAL A 138 -8.42 -7.28 -6.62
C VAL A 138 -8.74 -8.64 -7.29
N GLY A 139 -9.94 -9.19 -7.05
CA GLY A 139 -10.40 -10.43 -7.64
C GLY A 139 -9.53 -11.64 -7.29
N TRP A 140 -8.93 -11.66 -6.09
CA TRP A 140 -7.98 -12.68 -5.63
C TRP A 140 -6.76 -12.87 -6.54
N ARG A 141 -6.46 -11.92 -7.44
CA ARG A 141 -5.26 -11.91 -8.26
C ARG A 141 -4.10 -11.44 -7.40
N LEU A 142 -3.56 -12.35 -6.58
CA LEU A 142 -2.41 -12.10 -5.69
C LEU A 142 -1.11 -12.66 -6.26
N HIS A 143 -1.18 -13.62 -7.18
CA HIS A 143 0.01 -14.08 -7.89
C HIS A 143 0.59 -12.95 -8.74
N VAL A 144 1.92 -12.77 -8.69
CA VAL A 144 2.67 -11.80 -9.49
C VAL A 144 3.74 -12.57 -10.22
N GLU A 145 3.72 -12.47 -11.55
CA GLU A 145 4.70 -13.12 -12.40
C GLU A 145 6.10 -12.50 -12.20
N PRO A 146 7.19 -13.27 -12.31
CA PRO A 146 8.55 -12.76 -12.14
C PRO A 146 8.88 -11.55 -13.02
N GLU A 147 8.39 -11.51 -14.25
CA GLU A 147 8.59 -10.40 -15.19
C GLU A 147 7.89 -9.13 -14.70
N GLN A 148 6.68 -9.26 -14.19
CA GLN A 148 5.95 -8.14 -13.59
C GLN A 148 6.67 -7.64 -12.34
N TYR A 149 7.10 -8.55 -11.46
CA TYR A 149 7.86 -8.20 -10.26
C TYR A 149 9.16 -7.46 -10.60
N GLY A 150 9.90 -7.92 -11.61
CA GLY A 150 11.12 -7.28 -12.09
C GLY A 150 10.87 -5.84 -12.57
N TRP A 151 9.82 -5.63 -13.35
CA TRP A 151 9.45 -4.29 -13.83
C TRP A 151 9.15 -3.31 -12.67
N TYR A 152 8.45 -3.77 -11.63
CA TYR A 152 8.19 -2.94 -10.46
C TYR A 152 9.47 -2.68 -9.63
N CYS A 153 10.38 -3.65 -9.54
CA CYS A 153 11.69 -3.42 -8.91
C CYS A 153 12.47 -2.29 -9.63
N ASP A 154 12.48 -2.31 -10.95
CA ASP A 154 13.14 -1.29 -11.77
C ASP A 154 12.46 0.07 -11.60
N LEU A 155 11.12 0.11 -11.62
CA LEU A 155 10.34 1.32 -11.39
C LEU A 155 10.69 2.00 -10.06
N VAL A 156 10.70 1.22 -8.97
CA VAL A 156 10.99 1.74 -7.63
C VAL A 156 12.46 2.20 -7.54
N SER A 157 13.38 1.50 -8.21
CA SER A 157 14.79 1.89 -8.28
C SER A 157 15.00 3.22 -9.02
N MET A 158 14.22 3.49 -10.07
CA MET A 158 14.27 4.77 -10.79
C MET A 158 13.60 5.92 -10.03
N ALA A 159 12.54 5.63 -9.26
CA ALA A 159 11.81 6.64 -8.50
C ALA A 159 12.51 7.05 -7.19
N ALA A 160 13.47 6.26 -6.71
CA ALA A 160 14.27 6.63 -5.55
C ALA A 160 15.18 7.82 -5.91
N PRO A 161 15.11 8.96 -5.20
CA PRO A 161 16.06 10.04 -5.41
C PRO A 161 17.47 9.51 -5.15
N ALA A 162 18.39 9.73 -6.09
CA ALA A 162 19.80 9.42 -5.89
C ALA A 162 20.27 10.11 -4.60
N ALA A 163 20.76 9.32 -3.65
CA ALA A 163 21.28 9.81 -2.38
C ALA A 163 22.49 10.74 -2.57
#